data_AF-L8HEF0-F1
#
_entry.id   AF-L8HEF0-F1
#
_cell.length_a   1.000
_cell.length_b   1.000
_cell.length_c   1.000
_cell.angle_alpha   90.00
_cell.angle_beta   90.00
_cell.angle_gamma   90.00
#
_symmetry.space_group_name_H-M   'P 1'
#
loop_
_entity.id
_entity.type
_entity.pdbx_description
1 polymer ?
#
loop_
_entity_poly.entity_id
_entity_poly.type
_entity_poly.pdbx_seq_one_letter_code
_entity_poly.pdbx_strand_id
1 'polypeptide(L)'
;MLGPTHIHISSQPRPDAVAFPSALHYAPVVGGGAQAGYSAYGSLPTPPRSFSEIDTLSVGEVDRILADEDALDHFFESLQAVKALRAHRNQLRDHNEQLAHDNLSREKELRELLVDVALVQDKLANKRHTLESLLRRQEEIAHSYGSGLPAKLKEAAAQAEAESEMISQDFVEGRSTAQEFVKSFLAKRQHYHLRSNKHEALLHSLPSHH
;
A
#
# COMPACT_ATOMS: atom_id res chain seq x y z
N MET A 1 36.47 28.61 46.67
CA MET A 1 35.00 28.46 46.69
C MET A 1 34.51 28.55 45.24
N LEU A 2 34.52 27.42 44.52
CA LEU A 2 33.96 27.28 43.17
C LEU A 2 33.12 26.00 43.20
N GLY A 3 31.81 26.14 42.95
CA GLY A 3 30.82 25.08 43.07
C GLY A 3 30.81 24.12 41.88
N PRO A 4 30.15 22.94 42.02
CA PRO A 4 30.22 21.87 41.04
C PRO A 4 29.31 22.13 39.82
N THR A 5 29.88 21.91 38.64
CA THR A 5 29.21 21.98 37.33
C THR A 5 28.32 20.76 37.12
N HIS A 6 27.01 21.00 37.03
CA HIS A 6 25.98 20.00 36.75
C HIS A 6 25.88 19.79 35.23
N ILE A 7 26.30 18.64 34.72
CA ILE A 7 26.12 18.27 33.30
C ILE A 7 24.68 17.79 33.12
N HIS A 8 23.89 18.54 32.36
CA HIS A 8 22.51 18.20 32.03
C HIS A 8 22.52 17.27 30.80
N ILE A 9 22.32 15.97 31.01
CA ILE A 9 22.11 15.01 29.92
C ILE A 9 20.66 15.18 29.44
N SER A 10 20.52 15.85 28.29
CA SER A 10 19.25 16.00 27.61
C SER A 10 18.78 14.63 27.10
N SER A 11 17.73 14.10 27.72
CA SER A 11 17.06 12.86 27.30
C SER A 11 16.18 13.17 26.09
N GLN A 12 16.71 12.96 24.89
CA GLN A 12 15.88 12.97 23.69
C GLN A 12 14.92 11.76 23.71
N PRO A 13 13.62 11.94 23.45
CA PRO A 13 12.69 10.83 23.33
C PRO A 13 13.00 10.04 22.05
N ARG A 14 12.89 8.71 22.13
CA ARG A 14 12.97 7.81 20.97
C ARG A 14 11.91 8.24 19.94
N PRO A 15 12.25 8.34 18.64
CA PRO A 15 11.24 8.59 17.62
C PRO A 15 10.27 7.41 17.58
N ASP A 16 8.99 7.76 17.55
CA ASP A 16 7.85 6.86 17.64
C ASP A 16 8.01 5.63 16.75
N ALA A 17 7.76 4.45 17.35
CA ALA A 17 7.61 3.22 16.62
C ALA A 17 6.50 3.41 15.58
N VAL A 18 6.89 3.50 14.31
CA VAL A 18 5.96 3.57 13.19
C VAL A 18 5.07 2.33 13.29
N ALA A 19 3.81 2.52 13.66
CA ALA A 19 2.84 1.44 13.77
C ALA A 19 2.65 0.82 12.39
N PHE A 20 3.25 -0.35 12.16
CA PHE A 20 3.02 -1.14 10.97
C PHE A 20 1.55 -1.59 10.95
N PRO A 21 0.82 -1.46 9.83
CA PRO A 21 -0.58 -1.89 9.74
C PRO A 21 -0.69 -3.39 10.02
N SER A 22 -1.55 -3.74 10.98
CA SER A 22 -1.68 -5.08 11.60
C SER A 22 -2.30 -6.18 10.71
N ALA A 23 -2.12 -6.15 9.40
CA ALA A 23 -2.83 -7.06 8.49
C ALA A 23 -1.99 -7.66 7.35
N LEU A 24 -0.69 -7.83 7.55
CA LEU A 24 0.07 -8.80 6.76
C LEU A 24 0.54 -9.90 7.70
N HIS A 25 0.08 -11.12 7.41
CA HIS A 25 0.68 -12.34 7.92
C HIS A 25 2.20 -12.15 7.93
N TYR A 26 2.80 -12.23 9.10
CA TYR A 26 4.25 -12.35 9.23
C TYR A 26 4.61 -13.72 8.63
N ALA A 27 4.70 -13.78 7.31
CA ALA A 27 5.37 -14.87 6.66
C ALA A 27 6.79 -14.84 7.24
N PRO A 28 7.29 -15.95 7.81
CA PRO A 28 8.68 -16.00 8.21
C PRO A 28 9.46 -15.65 6.94
N VAL A 29 10.32 -14.64 7.03
CA VAL A 29 11.25 -14.32 5.96
C VAL A 29 12.08 -15.59 5.76
N VAL A 30 11.68 -16.43 4.80
CA VAL A 30 12.52 -17.47 4.22
C VAL A 30 13.51 -16.77 3.30
N GLY A 31 14.25 -15.82 3.88
CA GLY A 31 15.53 -15.39 3.37
C GLY A 31 16.50 -16.47 3.81
N GLY A 32 16.97 -17.28 2.87
CA GLY A 32 18.05 -18.22 3.09
C GLY A 32 19.20 -17.50 3.79
N GLY A 33 19.42 -17.79 5.07
CA GLY A 33 20.42 -17.13 5.90
C GLY A 33 20.03 -16.98 7.38
N ALA A 34 18.75 -17.00 7.73
CA ALA A 34 18.30 -16.76 9.11
C ALA A 34 18.47 -17.94 10.08
N GLN A 35 19.06 -19.07 9.66
CA GLN A 35 19.49 -20.13 10.59
C GLN A 35 20.95 -19.97 11.06
N ALA A 36 21.71 -19.01 10.51
CA ALA A 36 23.12 -18.82 10.87
C ALA A 36 23.35 -17.81 12.03
N GLY A 37 22.32 -17.08 12.46
CA GLY A 37 22.50 -15.88 13.31
C GLY A 37 22.76 -16.11 14.80
N TYR A 38 22.36 -17.25 15.37
CA TYR A 38 22.55 -17.51 16.81
C TYR A 38 23.79 -18.36 17.13
N SER A 39 24.47 -18.91 16.13
CA SER A 39 25.74 -19.66 16.29
C SER A 39 26.99 -18.87 15.87
N ALA A 40 26.85 -17.66 15.31
CA ALA A 40 28.00 -16.88 14.84
C ALA A 40 28.83 -16.24 15.97
N TYR A 41 28.25 -16.08 17.16
CA TYR A 41 28.94 -15.56 18.35
C TYR A 41 29.55 -16.70 19.15
N GLY A 42 30.42 -17.50 18.52
CA GLY A 42 31.10 -18.63 19.16
C GLY A 42 31.46 -18.32 20.62
N SER A 43 31.23 -19.29 21.52
CA SER A 43 31.37 -19.10 22.95
C SER A 43 32.66 -18.34 23.28
N LEU A 44 32.58 -17.37 24.20
CA LEU A 44 33.75 -16.64 24.69
C LEU A 44 34.92 -17.60 24.93
N PRO A 45 36.12 -17.32 24.39
CA PRO A 45 37.29 -18.15 24.63
C PRO A 45 37.51 -18.31 26.14
N THR A 46 37.55 -19.55 26.62
CA THR A 46 37.83 -19.81 28.04
C THR A 46 39.29 -19.47 28.34
N PRO A 47 39.59 -18.74 29.42
CA PRO A 47 40.96 -18.45 29.81
C PRO A 47 41.77 -19.75 29.98
N PRO A 48 43.02 -19.78 29.49
CA PRO A 48 43.89 -20.94 29.68
C PRO A 48 44.17 -21.16 31.18
N ARG A 49 44.28 -22.43 31.58
CA ARG A 49 44.55 -22.82 32.97
C ARG A 49 46.05 -22.89 33.32
N SER A 50 46.91 -22.71 32.32
CA SER A 50 48.36 -22.74 32.43
C SER A 50 48.97 -21.91 31.31
N PHE A 51 50.14 -21.31 31.56
CA PHE A 51 50.86 -20.46 30.60
C PHE A 51 52.25 -21.07 30.33
N SER A 52 52.35 -21.90 29.30
CA SER A 52 53.60 -22.55 28.90
C SER A 52 54.70 -21.55 28.51
N GLU A 53 54.32 -20.32 28.18
CA GLU A 53 55.22 -19.22 27.89
C GLU A 53 56.09 -18.87 29.10
N ILE A 54 55.63 -19.12 30.33
CA ILE A 54 56.38 -18.91 31.57
C ILE A 54 57.50 -19.95 31.72
N ASP A 55 57.26 -21.19 31.30
CA ASP A 55 58.22 -22.29 31.42
C ASP A 55 59.49 -22.08 30.57
N THR A 56 59.42 -21.17 29.60
CA THR A 56 60.53 -20.83 28.69
C THR A 56 61.40 -19.66 29.17
N LEU A 57 60.99 -18.97 30.24
CA LEU A 57 61.70 -17.81 30.78
C LEU A 57 62.79 -18.22 31.79
N SER A 58 63.88 -17.46 31.84
CA SER A 58 64.88 -17.61 32.90
C SER A 58 64.42 -17.01 34.22
N VAL A 59 64.98 -17.47 35.35
CA VAL A 59 64.64 -16.97 36.69
C VAL A 59 64.81 -15.45 36.79
N GLY A 60 65.86 -14.88 36.19
CA GLY A 60 66.09 -13.44 36.20
C GLY A 60 65.10 -12.65 35.34
N GLU A 61 64.49 -13.25 34.31
CA GLU A 61 63.42 -12.63 33.53
C GLU A 61 62.09 -12.68 34.28
N VAL A 62 61.81 -13.79 34.98
CA VAL A 62 60.63 -13.91 35.85
C VAL A 62 60.72 -12.91 37.00
N ASP A 63 61.87 -12.77 37.66
CA ASP A 63 62.07 -11.78 38.74
C ASP A 63 61.87 -10.34 38.25
N ARG A 64 62.29 -10.03 37.01
CA ARG A 64 62.04 -8.72 36.38
C ARG A 64 60.56 -8.50 36.10
N ILE A 65 59.89 -9.48 35.51
CA ILE A 65 58.44 -9.44 35.22
C ILE A 65 57.62 -9.29 36.52
N LEU A 66 58.07 -9.88 37.63
CA LEU A 66 57.40 -9.75 38.92
C LEU A 66 57.70 -8.41 39.63
N ALA A 67 58.84 -7.78 39.36
CA ALA A 67 59.27 -6.55 40.00
C ALA A 67 58.85 -5.27 39.25
N ASP A 68 58.53 -5.37 37.97
CA ASP A 68 58.17 -4.25 37.09
C ASP A 68 56.80 -4.48 36.44
N GLU A 69 55.84 -3.60 36.74
CA GLU A 69 54.46 -3.67 36.25
C GLU A 69 54.40 -3.48 34.72
N ASP A 70 55.26 -2.62 34.15
CA ASP A 70 55.33 -2.42 32.71
C ASP A 70 55.85 -3.70 32.01
N ALA A 71 56.82 -4.40 32.63
CA ALA A 71 57.34 -5.66 32.12
C ALA A 71 56.29 -6.78 32.18
N LEU A 72 55.46 -6.79 33.24
CA LEU A 72 54.33 -7.70 33.37
C LEU A 72 53.27 -7.47 32.31
N ASP A 73 52.89 -6.21 32.08
CA ASP A 73 51.92 -5.85 31.04
C ASP A 73 52.42 -6.26 29.65
N HIS A 74 53.68 -5.96 29.31
CA HIS A 74 54.26 -6.38 28.03
C HIS A 74 54.27 -7.90 27.87
N PHE A 75 54.59 -8.65 28.92
CA PHE A 75 54.51 -10.11 28.89
C PHE A 75 53.06 -10.58 28.69
N PHE A 76 52.10 -10.00 29.40
CA PHE A 76 50.68 -10.31 29.27
C PHE A 76 50.14 -10.03 27.87
N GLU A 77 50.54 -8.92 27.25
CA GLU A 77 50.19 -8.59 25.87
C GLU A 77 50.84 -9.53 24.84
N SER A 78 51.97 -10.14 25.19
CA SER A 78 52.68 -11.09 24.34
C SER A 78 51.99 -12.46 24.24
N LEU A 79 51.19 -12.83 25.25
CA LEU A 79 50.52 -14.12 25.36
C LEU A 79 49.60 -14.40 24.17
N GLN A 80 49.70 -15.61 23.61
CA GLN A 80 48.91 -15.99 22.43
C GLN A 80 47.41 -15.99 22.73
N ALA A 81 47.02 -16.42 23.93
CA ALA A 81 45.62 -16.38 24.37
C ALA A 81 45.04 -14.96 24.40
N VAL A 82 45.83 -13.97 24.85
CA VAL A 82 45.40 -12.56 24.91
C VAL A 82 45.28 -11.96 23.51
N LYS A 83 46.27 -12.24 22.64
CA LYS A 83 46.22 -11.82 21.23
C LYS A 83 45.02 -12.42 20.50
N ALA A 84 44.76 -13.71 20.66
CA ALA A 84 43.63 -14.40 20.06
C ALA A 84 42.28 -13.83 20.54
N LEU A 85 42.14 -13.56 21.84
CA LEU A 85 40.92 -12.96 22.41
C LEU A 85 40.69 -11.54 21.91
N ARG A 86 41.74 -10.70 21.86
CA ARG A 86 41.65 -9.33 21.31
C ARG A 86 41.29 -9.35 19.83
N ALA A 87 41.87 -10.26 19.04
CA ALA A 87 41.53 -10.45 17.64
C ALA A 87 40.06 -10.85 17.46
N HIS A 88 39.58 -11.83 18.24
CA HIS A 88 38.18 -12.26 18.22
C HIS A 88 37.21 -11.12 18.60
N ARG A 89 37.54 -10.34 19.64
CA ARG A 89 36.76 -9.15 20.03
C ARG A 89 36.70 -8.13 18.90
N ASN A 90 37.83 -7.83 18.26
CA ASN A 90 37.87 -6.86 17.15
C ASN A 90 37.06 -7.37 15.95
N GLN A 91 37.18 -8.65 15.59
CA GLN A 91 36.35 -9.27 14.54
C GLN A 91 34.86 -9.14 14.84
N LEU A 92 34.43 -9.42 16.09
CA LEU A 92 33.03 -9.26 16.49
C LEU A 92 32.55 -7.81 16.38
N ARG A 93 33.39 -6.86 16.81
CA ARG A 93 33.09 -5.43 16.71
C ARG A 93 32.93 -5.01 15.25
N ASP A 94 33.89 -5.35 14.41
CA ASP A 94 33.91 -4.96 13.00
C ASP A 94 32.73 -5.63 12.25
N HIS A 95 32.39 -6.87 12.60
CA HIS A 95 31.19 -7.54 12.05
C HIS A 95 29.89 -6.88 12.51
N ASN A 96 29.80 -6.48 13.78
CA ASN A 96 28.61 -5.79 14.30
C ASN A 96 28.44 -4.42 13.64
N GLU A 97 29.53 -3.68 13.44
CA GLU A 97 29.54 -2.41 12.72
C GLU A 97 29.08 -2.57 11.27
N GLN A 98 29.60 -3.57 10.56
CA GLN A 98 29.15 -3.89 9.20
C GLN A 98 27.66 -4.22 9.16
N LEU A 99 27.17 -5.06 10.07
CA LEU A 99 25.75 -5.39 10.15
C LEU A 99 24.89 -4.16 10.45
N ALA A 100 25.36 -3.25 11.30
CA ALA A 100 24.65 -2.01 11.58
C ALA A 100 24.54 -1.13 10.32
N HIS A 101 25.63 -0.99 9.56
CA HIS A 101 25.61 -0.27 8.28
C HIS A 101 24.69 -0.93 7.25
N ASP A 102 24.77 -2.25 7.10
CA ASP A 102 23.91 -3.00 6.18
C ASP A 102 22.43 -2.86 6.57
N ASN A 103 22.10 -2.94 7.86
CA ASN A 103 20.73 -2.77 8.34
C ASN A 103 20.21 -1.35 8.07
N LEU A 104 21.02 -0.31 8.33
CA LEU A 104 20.62 1.08 8.08
C LEU A 104 20.40 1.36 6.59
N SER A 105 21.25 0.81 5.72
CA SER A 105 21.07 0.95 4.27
C SER A 105 19.81 0.26 3.75
N ARG A 106 19.54 -0.97 4.21
CA ARG A 106 18.31 -1.71 3.89
C ARG A 106 17.06 -1.04 4.44
N GLU A 107 17.15 -0.45 5.64
CA GLU A 107 16.03 0.30 6.22
C GLU A 107 15.66 1.49 5.35
N LYS A 108 16.65 2.22 4.83
CA LYS A 108 16.42 3.33 3.89
C LYS A 108 15.73 2.85 2.62
N GLU A 109 16.24 1.79 1.98
CA GLU A 109 15.66 1.21 0.77
C GLU A 109 14.21 0.73 1.01
N LEU A 110 13.96 0.07 2.15
CA LEU A 110 12.63 -0.38 2.53
C LEU A 110 11.65 0.78 2.68
N ARG A 111 12.07 1.90 3.29
CA ARG A 111 11.25 3.10 3.44
C ARG A 111 10.89 3.71 2.10
N GLU A 112 11.83 3.79 1.17
CA GLU A 112 11.59 4.28 -0.19
C GLU A 112 10.58 3.38 -0.93
N LEU A 113 10.77 2.06 -0.87
CA LEU A 113 9.86 1.09 -1.50
C LEU A 113 8.44 1.15 -0.91
N LEU A 114 8.31 1.36 0.39
CA LEU A 114 7.01 1.53 1.04
C LEU A 114 6.27 2.77 0.53
N VAL A 115 6.98 3.87 0.30
CA VAL A 115 6.40 5.09 -0.29
C VAL A 115 5.93 4.82 -1.72
N ASP A 116 6.74 4.12 -2.52
CA ASP A 116 6.37 3.77 -3.89
C ASP A 116 5.14 2.86 -3.95
N VAL A 117 5.06 1.86 -3.08
CA VAL A 117 3.89 0.98 -2.96
C VAL A 117 2.65 1.77 -2.59
N ALA A 118 2.73 2.69 -1.62
CA ALA A 118 1.61 3.54 -1.23
C ALA A 118 1.13 4.42 -2.41
N LEU A 119 2.05 4.99 -3.19
CA LEU A 119 1.73 5.78 -4.37
C LEU A 119 1.04 4.95 -5.46
N VAL A 120 1.50 3.72 -5.70
CA VAL A 120 0.88 2.81 -6.67
C VAL A 120 -0.52 2.38 -6.21
N GLN A 121 -0.69 2.11 -4.92
CA GLN A 121 -2.01 1.78 -4.34
C GLN A 121 -3.00 2.93 -4.49
N ASP A 122 -2.59 4.17 -4.22
CA ASP A 122 -3.43 5.35 -4.41
C ASP A 122 -3.83 5.55 -5.89
N LYS A 123 -2.85 5.44 -6.80
CA LYS A 123 -3.12 5.48 -8.25
C LYS A 123 -4.10 4.40 -8.69
N LEU A 124 -3.99 3.19 -8.14
CA LEU A 124 -4.90 2.09 -8.43
C LEU A 124 -6.31 2.39 -7.91
N ALA A 125 -6.44 2.86 -6.67
CA ALA A 125 -7.72 3.24 -6.08
C ALA A 125 -8.43 4.30 -6.92
N ASN A 126 -7.70 5.35 -7.32
CA ASN A 126 -8.21 6.41 -8.19
C ASN A 126 -8.68 5.86 -9.55
N LYS A 127 -7.88 5.01 -10.20
CA LYS A 127 -8.28 4.39 -11.47
C LYS A 127 -9.52 3.50 -11.33
N ARG A 128 -9.64 2.75 -10.23
CA ARG A 128 -10.82 1.91 -9.96
C ARG A 128 -12.07 2.76 -9.78
N HIS A 129 -11.98 3.85 -9.03
CA HIS A 129 -13.09 4.79 -8.87
C HIS A 129 -13.52 5.41 -10.20
N THR A 130 -12.56 5.85 -11.03
CA THR A 130 -12.86 6.36 -12.37
C THR A 130 -13.53 5.30 -13.23
N LEU A 131 -13.03 4.06 -13.23
CA LEU A 131 -13.64 2.97 -13.98
C LEU A 131 -15.08 2.70 -13.54
N GLU A 132 -15.33 2.63 -12.24
CA GLU A 132 -16.67 2.39 -11.69
C GLU A 132 -17.65 3.50 -12.07
N SER A 133 -17.22 4.77 -11.98
CA SER A 133 -18.06 5.91 -12.40
C SER A 133 -18.36 5.89 -13.91
N LEU A 134 -17.40 5.49 -14.74
CA LEU A 134 -17.60 5.34 -16.19
C LEU A 134 -18.56 4.19 -16.51
N LEU A 135 -18.45 3.05 -15.82
CA LEU A 135 -19.37 1.93 -16.00
C LEU A 135 -20.79 2.30 -15.58
N ARG A 136 -20.95 2.95 -14.43
CA ARG A 136 -22.26 3.45 -13.98
C ARG A 136 -22.86 4.42 -15.00
N ARG A 137 -22.03 5.34 -15.53
CA ARG A 137 -22.48 6.28 -16.55
C ARG A 137 -22.88 5.58 -17.85
N GLN A 138 -22.13 4.56 -18.26
CA GLN A 138 -22.45 3.73 -19.41
C GLN A 138 -23.79 3.02 -19.22
N GLU A 139 -24.04 2.43 -18.05
CA GLU A 139 -25.31 1.77 -17.72
C GLU A 139 -26.49 2.75 -17.74
N GLU A 140 -26.33 3.94 -17.17
CA GLU A 140 -27.35 4.99 -17.21
C GLU A 140 -27.71 5.38 -18.66
N ILE A 141 -26.70 5.58 -19.51
CA ILE A 141 -26.89 5.91 -20.92
C ILE A 141 -27.54 4.74 -21.65
N ALA A 142 -27.02 3.52 -21.48
CA ALA A 142 -27.56 2.31 -22.10
C ALA A 142 -29.02 2.09 -21.70
N HIS A 143 -29.37 2.31 -20.43
CA HIS A 143 -30.74 2.20 -19.96
C HIS A 143 -31.64 3.28 -20.57
N SER A 144 -31.20 4.55 -20.53
CA SER A 144 -31.95 5.70 -21.05
C SER A 144 -32.23 5.59 -22.54
N TYR A 145 -31.23 5.25 -23.35
CA TYR A 145 -31.38 5.17 -24.81
C TYR A 145 -31.88 3.81 -25.29
N GLY A 146 -31.55 2.72 -24.57
CA GLY A 146 -31.96 1.37 -24.91
C GLY A 146 -33.43 1.12 -24.59
N SER A 147 -33.79 1.05 -23.31
CA SER A 147 -35.17 0.72 -22.91
C SER A 147 -36.04 1.93 -22.57
N GLY A 148 -35.44 2.98 -21.99
CA GLY A 148 -36.16 4.14 -21.50
C GLY A 148 -36.78 5.00 -22.61
N LEU A 149 -36.03 5.29 -23.67
CA LEU A 149 -36.50 6.12 -24.78
C LEU A 149 -37.63 5.45 -25.58
N PRO A 150 -37.54 4.15 -25.97
CA PRO A 150 -38.66 3.47 -26.59
C PRO A 150 -39.90 3.45 -25.70
N ALA A 151 -39.76 3.19 -24.40
CA ALA A 151 -40.88 3.22 -23.46
C ALA A 151 -41.58 4.59 -23.43
N LYS A 152 -40.80 5.68 -23.32
CA LYS A 152 -41.32 7.06 -23.35
C LYS A 152 -42.05 7.39 -24.66
N LEU A 153 -41.53 6.92 -25.80
CA LEU A 153 -42.20 7.14 -27.10
C LEU A 153 -43.52 6.39 -27.18
N LYS A 154 -43.57 5.14 -26.70
CA LYS A 154 -44.79 4.33 -26.66
C LYS A 154 -45.85 4.96 -25.75
N GLU A 155 -45.46 5.41 -24.56
CA GLU A 155 -46.35 6.11 -23.63
C GLU A 155 -46.89 7.41 -24.25
N ALA A 156 -46.02 8.24 -24.84
CA ALA A 156 -46.42 9.47 -25.48
C ALA A 156 -47.28 9.26 -26.75
N ALA A 157 -47.15 8.12 -27.42
CA ALA A 157 -48.04 7.72 -28.50
C ALA A 157 -49.43 7.36 -27.95
N ALA A 158 -49.50 6.47 -26.95
CA ALA A 158 -50.74 6.08 -26.29
C ALA A 158 -51.51 7.29 -25.72
N GLN A 159 -50.79 8.26 -25.13
CA GLN A 159 -51.38 9.51 -24.65
C GLN A 159 -52.00 10.33 -25.79
N ALA A 160 -51.33 10.44 -26.94
CA ALA A 160 -51.87 11.15 -28.10
C ALA A 160 -53.11 10.46 -28.70
N GLU A 161 -53.15 9.14 -28.64
CA GLU A 161 -54.31 8.35 -29.05
C GLU A 161 -55.50 8.59 -28.11
N ALA A 162 -55.30 8.50 -26.80
CA ALA A 162 -56.33 8.78 -25.80
C ALA A 162 -56.89 10.22 -25.93
N GLU A 163 -56.02 11.21 -26.14
CA GLU A 163 -56.45 12.59 -26.38
C GLU A 163 -57.24 12.74 -27.69
N SER A 164 -56.90 11.99 -28.74
CA SER A 164 -57.66 11.99 -30.00
C SER A 164 -59.05 11.36 -29.83
N GLU A 165 -59.18 10.37 -28.94
CA GLU A 165 -60.45 9.76 -28.60
C GLU A 165 -61.34 10.72 -27.81
N MET A 166 -60.75 11.45 -26.84
CA MET A 166 -61.46 12.53 -26.14
C MET A 166 -61.97 13.61 -27.09
N ILE A 167 -61.15 14.06 -28.05
CA ILE A 167 -61.57 15.03 -29.08
C ILE A 167 -62.73 14.50 -29.93
N SER A 168 -62.71 13.20 -30.25
CA SER A 168 -63.79 12.55 -31.00
C SER A 168 -65.08 12.52 -30.20
N GLN A 169 -64.97 12.18 -28.92
CA GLN A 169 -66.10 12.17 -28.01
C GLN A 169 -66.69 13.58 -27.79
N ASP A 170 -65.85 14.60 -27.62
CA ASP A 170 -66.28 16.00 -27.53
C ASP A 170 -67.07 16.45 -28.76
N PHE A 171 -66.65 16.04 -29.95
CA PHE A 171 -67.37 16.34 -31.18
C PHE A 171 -68.73 15.64 -31.26
N VAL A 172 -68.80 14.35 -30.89
CA VAL A 172 -70.07 13.59 -30.84
C VAL A 172 -71.04 14.19 -29.83
N GLU A 173 -70.54 14.68 -28.71
CA GLU A 173 -71.33 15.35 -27.67
C GLU A 173 -71.70 16.81 -28.02
N GLY A 174 -71.29 17.31 -29.20
CA GLY A 174 -71.60 18.66 -29.68
C GLY A 174 -70.81 19.78 -28.98
N ARG A 175 -69.74 19.44 -28.25
CA ARG A 175 -68.89 20.41 -27.53
C ARG A 175 -67.89 21.15 -28.43
N SER A 176 -67.74 20.74 -29.70
CA SER A 176 -66.84 21.37 -30.67
C SER A 176 -67.45 21.47 -32.06
N THR A 177 -67.04 22.46 -32.85
CA THR A 177 -67.47 22.58 -34.25
C THR A 177 -66.73 21.58 -35.16
N ALA A 178 -67.30 21.31 -36.34
CA ALA A 178 -66.66 20.40 -37.31
C ALA A 178 -65.27 20.86 -37.74
N GLN A 179 -65.05 22.17 -37.87
CA GLN A 179 -63.76 22.73 -38.27
C GLN A 179 -62.70 22.57 -37.16
N GLU A 180 -63.08 22.77 -35.89
CA GLU A 180 -62.22 22.59 -34.72
C GLU A 180 -61.89 21.11 -34.48
N PHE A 181 -62.87 20.22 -34.68
CA PHE A 181 -62.68 18.78 -34.59
C PHE A 181 -61.64 18.32 -35.61
N VAL A 182 -61.86 18.61 -36.91
CA VAL A 182 -60.94 18.17 -37.97
C VAL A 182 -59.52 18.68 -37.70
N LYS A 183 -59.36 19.96 -37.33
CA LYS A 183 -58.05 20.54 -37.03
C LYS A 183 -57.36 19.82 -35.86
N SER A 184 -58.05 19.66 -34.74
CA SER A 184 -57.47 19.12 -33.50
C SER A 184 -57.24 17.61 -33.57
N PHE A 185 -58.20 16.87 -34.14
CA PHE A 185 -58.12 15.42 -34.31
C PHE A 185 -56.98 15.01 -35.24
N LEU A 186 -56.88 15.64 -36.42
CA LEU A 186 -55.78 15.36 -37.35
C LEU A 186 -54.42 15.68 -36.74
N ALA A 187 -54.30 16.79 -36.00
CA ALA A 187 -53.06 17.13 -35.30
C ALA A 187 -52.66 16.06 -34.27
N LYS A 188 -53.61 15.57 -33.44
CA LYS A 188 -53.32 14.51 -32.45
C LYS A 188 -53.01 13.17 -33.10
N ARG A 189 -53.76 12.76 -34.13
CA ARG A 189 -53.49 11.53 -34.90
C ARG A 189 -52.15 11.59 -35.61
N GLN A 190 -51.74 12.75 -36.13
CA GLN A 190 -50.40 12.95 -36.69
C GLN A 190 -49.31 12.73 -35.63
N HIS A 191 -49.48 13.26 -34.42
CA HIS A 191 -48.54 13.03 -33.33
C HIS A 191 -48.46 11.55 -32.91
N TYR A 192 -49.61 10.86 -32.83
CA TYR A 192 -49.65 9.42 -32.57
C TYR A 192 -48.82 8.66 -33.59
N HIS A 193 -49.14 8.79 -34.89
CA HIS A 193 -48.44 8.05 -35.94
C HIS A 193 -46.95 8.38 -36.01
N LEU A 194 -46.58 9.66 -35.86
CA LEU A 194 -45.16 10.05 -35.85
C LEU A 194 -44.40 9.40 -34.69
N ARG A 195 -44.99 9.34 -33.50
CA ARG A 195 -44.35 8.74 -32.32
C ARG A 195 -44.30 7.21 -32.42
N SER A 196 -45.36 6.55 -32.90
CA SER A 196 -45.38 5.11 -33.14
C SER A 196 -44.34 4.69 -34.17
N ASN A 197 -44.26 5.39 -35.31
CA ASN A 197 -43.25 5.13 -36.34
C ASN A 197 -41.82 5.32 -35.80
N LYS A 198 -41.59 6.35 -34.98
CA LYS A 198 -40.28 6.56 -34.32
C LYS A 198 -39.97 5.47 -33.30
N HIS A 199 -40.96 5.02 -32.54
CA HIS A 199 -40.80 3.92 -31.59
C HIS A 199 -40.39 2.63 -32.30
N GLU A 200 -41.12 2.27 -33.36
CA GLU A 200 -40.80 1.10 -34.19
C GLU A 200 -39.42 1.23 -34.82
N ALA A 201 -39.12 2.34 -35.49
CA ALA A 201 -37.81 2.55 -36.11
C ALA A 201 -36.66 2.43 -35.10
N LEU A 202 -36.83 2.98 -33.88
CA LEU A 202 -35.83 2.86 -32.82
C LEU A 202 -35.65 1.42 -32.35
N LEU A 203 -36.73 0.67 -32.10
CA LEU A 203 -36.66 -0.74 -31.72
C LEU A 203 -35.91 -1.60 -32.74
N HIS A 204 -36.09 -1.34 -34.04
CA HIS A 204 -35.37 -2.05 -35.10
C HIS A 204 -33.89 -1.66 -35.18
N SER A 205 -33.55 -0.43 -34.79
CA SER A 205 -32.16 0.09 -34.83
C SER A 205 -31.34 -0.25 -33.59
N LEU A 206 -31.99 -0.58 -32.47
CA LEU A 206 -31.30 -0.90 -31.22
C LEU A 206 -30.63 -2.28 -31.33
N PRO A 207 -29.34 -2.40 -30.98
CA PRO A 207 -28.65 -3.68 -31.00
C PRO A 207 -29.32 -4.66 -30.03
N SER A 208 -29.65 -5.86 -30.52
CA SER A 208 -30.09 -6.98 -29.70
C SER A 208 -28.94 -7.42 -28.79
N HIS A 209 -28.79 -6.79 -27.64
CA HIS A 209 -27.87 -7.26 -26.61
C HIS A 209 -28.46 -8.53 -25.99
N HIS A 210 -28.03 -9.69 -26.51
CA HIS A 210 -28.16 -11.00 -25.87
C HIS A 210 -27.06 -11.22 -24.84
#